data_AF-A0A9D6DLG6-F1
#
_entry.id   AF-A0A9D6DLG6-F1
#
_cell.length_a   1.000
_cell.length_b   1.000
_cell.length_c   1.000
_cell.angle_alpha   90.00
_cell.angle_beta   90.00
_cell.angle_gamma   90.00
#
_symmetry.space_group_name_H-M   'P 1'
#
loop_
_entity.id
_entity.type
_entity.pdbx_description
1 polymer ?
#
loop_
_entity_poly.entity_id
_entity_poly.type
_entity_poly.pdbx_seq_one_letter_code
_entity_poly.pdbx_strand_id
1 'polypeptide(L)'
;VPATAGALLARSARGRLAVGWALGVLVSVGGLAASWAWDLPTGAAVVVAFGALLAALAVALGAGAMVRATRERGAAALRGVAVALLAAVGLAGLALTLFPRMDHLWLDWVEASAPAVRALFLSEDERETYRDSLEGVERSAAELARVRAMQREAQWGARPASPEIQERMRQYLAGRGEMLAGEQTVLRALRTRARERQRWWLGVPLLALGAGGAAALARRRRTT
;
A
#
# COMPACT_ATOMS: atom_id res chain seq x y z
N VAL A 1 -0.91 16.58 12.94
CA VAL A 1 -0.44 15.36 13.65
C VAL A 1 0.01 15.63 15.09
N PRO A 2 1.00 16.50 15.36
CA PRO A 2 1.56 16.61 16.70
C PRO A 2 0.57 17.20 17.72
N ALA A 3 -0.27 18.15 17.27
CA ALA A 3 -1.37 18.68 18.08
C ALA A 3 -2.40 17.59 18.46
N THR A 4 -2.72 16.68 17.54
CA THR A 4 -3.63 15.56 17.76
C THR A 4 -3.05 14.57 18.77
N ALA A 5 -1.77 14.21 18.62
CA ALA A 5 -1.04 13.36 19.56
C ALA A 5 -0.95 14.00 20.97
N GLY A 6 -0.64 15.30 21.04
CA GLY A 6 -0.63 16.06 22.28
C GLY A 6 -1.99 16.07 22.97
N ALA A 7 -3.08 16.29 22.22
CA ALA A 7 -4.44 16.27 22.75
C ALA A 7 -4.88 14.90 23.28
N LEU A 8 -4.40 13.80 22.67
CA LEU A 8 -4.68 12.43 23.10
C LEU A 8 -3.90 12.02 24.36
N LEU A 9 -2.71 12.57 24.56
CA LEU A 9 -1.80 12.16 25.64
C LEU A 9 -1.82 13.07 26.86
N ALA A 10 -2.26 14.33 26.74
CA ALA A 10 -2.24 15.32 27.81
C ALA A 10 -3.58 16.03 28.03
N ARG A 11 -3.93 16.27 29.31
CA ARG A 11 -5.17 16.95 29.72
C ARG A 11 -5.04 18.47 29.86
N SER A 12 -3.85 19.00 30.14
CA SER A 12 -3.59 20.43 30.30
C SER A 12 -3.12 21.09 29.00
N ALA A 13 -3.46 22.37 28.78
CA ALA A 13 -3.06 23.10 27.57
C ALA A 13 -1.53 23.15 27.39
N ARG A 14 -0.79 23.41 28.48
CA ARG A 14 0.68 23.41 28.46
C ARG A 14 1.25 22.01 28.18
N GLY A 15 0.65 20.96 28.74
CA GLY A 15 1.06 19.57 28.50
C GLY A 15 0.84 19.14 27.05
N ARG A 16 -0.29 19.55 26.44
CA ARG A 16 -0.57 19.27 25.03
C ARG A 16 0.44 19.92 24.09
N LEU A 17 0.81 21.17 24.38
CA LEU A 17 1.84 21.90 23.64
C LEU A 17 3.21 21.24 23.79
N ALA A 18 3.63 20.93 25.02
CA ALA A 18 4.92 20.31 25.28
C ALA A 18 5.04 18.93 24.60
N VAL A 19 4.03 18.07 24.75
CA VAL A 19 4.01 16.73 24.15
C VAL A 19 3.92 16.81 22.63
N GLY A 20 3.06 17.68 22.10
CA GLY A 20 2.94 17.88 20.65
C GLY A 20 4.25 18.38 20.04
N TRP A 21 4.93 19.33 20.68
CA TRP A 21 6.20 19.85 20.21
C TRP A 21 7.32 18.80 20.28
N ALA A 22 7.46 18.12 21.42
CA ALA A 22 8.47 17.06 21.60
C ALA A 22 8.29 15.91 20.59
N LEU A 23 7.06 15.41 20.43
CA LEU A 23 6.76 14.39 19.41
C LEU A 23 6.98 14.92 17.99
N GLY A 24 6.64 16.18 17.73
CA GLY A 24 6.91 16.87 16.48
C GLY A 24 8.39 16.79 16.10
N VAL A 25 9.26 17.24 17.01
CA VAL A 25 10.71 17.24 16.81
C VAL A 25 11.25 15.82 16.63
N LEU A 26 10.87 14.89 17.52
CA LEU A 26 11.37 13.51 17.48
C LEU A 26 10.99 12.78 16.19
N VAL A 27 9.74 12.92 15.74
CA VAL A 27 9.28 12.28 14.50
C VAL A 27 9.91 12.93 13.27
N SER A 28 10.11 14.24 13.26
CA SER A 28 10.82 14.91 12.16
C SER A 28 12.28 14.45 12.06
N VAL A 29 13.00 14.39 13.18
CA VAL A 29 14.38 13.88 13.21
C VAL A 29 14.42 12.41 12.78
N GLY A 30 13.49 11.58 13.27
CA GLY A 30 13.37 10.19 12.87
C GLY A 30 13.06 10.02 11.37
N GLY A 31 12.16 10.85 10.82
CA GLY A 31 11.83 10.86 9.40
C GLY A 31 13.00 11.28 8.51
N LEU A 32 13.82 12.23 8.95
CA LEU A 32 15.05 12.63 8.26
C LEU A 32 16.11 11.53 8.33
N ALA A 33 16.31 10.90 9.49
CA ALA A 33 17.22 9.78 9.64
C ALA A 33 16.81 8.59 8.76
N ALA A 34 15.52 8.29 8.71
CA ALA A 34 14.92 7.29 7.82
C ALA A 34 15.15 7.63 6.33
N SER A 35 14.96 8.89 5.95
CA SER A 35 15.22 9.37 4.59
C SER A 35 16.67 9.15 4.19
N TRP A 36 17.60 9.47 5.08
CA TRP A 36 19.03 9.26 4.85
C TRP A 36 19.41 7.77 4.78
N ALA A 37 18.88 6.94 5.69
CA ALA A 37 19.21 5.52 5.74
C ALA A 37 18.65 4.69 4.57
N TRP A 38 17.50 5.10 4.02
CA TRP A 38 16.81 4.38 2.95
C TRP A 38 16.79 5.11 1.60
N ASP A 39 17.54 6.21 1.47
CA ASP A 39 17.60 7.07 0.28
C ASP A 39 16.20 7.49 -0.23
N LEU A 40 15.30 7.81 0.72
CA LEU A 40 13.92 8.18 0.44
C LEU A 40 13.79 9.70 0.25
N PRO A 41 12.83 10.19 -0.55
CA PRO A 41 12.50 11.61 -0.61
C PRO A 41 12.16 12.16 0.79
N THR A 42 12.93 13.16 1.26
CA THR A 42 12.84 13.73 2.62
C THR A 42 11.42 14.14 3.00
N GLY A 43 10.70 14.81 2.11
CA GLY A 43 9.32 15.23 2.34
C GLY A 43 8.36 14.03 2.57
N ALA A 44 8.48 12.98 1.77
CA ALA A 44 7.64 11.79 1.89
C ALA A 44 7.94 11.01 3.17
N ALA A 45 9.24 10.85 3.51
CA ALA A 45 9.67 10.14 4.70
C ALA A 45 9.12 10.77 6.00
N VAL A 46 9.17 12.11 6.11
CA VAL A 46 8.65 12.83 7.28
C VAL A 46 7.12 12.70 7.38
N VAL A 47 6.39 12.83 6.28
CA VAL A 47 4.92 12.67 6.27
C VAL A 47 4.51 11.25 6.68
N VAL A 48 5.19 10.23 6.14
CA VAL A 48 4.94 8.83 6.51
C VAL A 48 5.26 8.58 7.98
N ALA A 49 6.36 9.14 8.51
CA ALA A 49 6.72 9.01 9.92
C ALA A 49 5.64 9.61 10.85
N PHE A 50 5.09 10.77 10.50
CA PHE A 50 3.96 11.35 11.23
C PHE A 50 2.68 10.51 11.15
N GLY A 51 2.36 9.97 9.97
CA GLY A 51 1.26 9.04 9.79
C GLY A 51 1.42 7.78 10.64
N ALA A 52 2.63 7.20 10.66
CA ALA A 52 2.97 6.02 11.44
C ALA A 52 2.83 6.27 12.95
N LEU A 53 3.26 7.44 13.46
CA LEU A 53 3.05 7.81 14.86
C LEU A 53 1.55 7.84 15.21
N LEU A 54 0.70 8.45 14.38
CA LEU A 54 -0.74 8.49 14.65
C LEU A 54 -1.37 7.11 14.62
N ALA A 55 -0.99 6.28 13.65
CA ALA A 55 -1.46 4.90 13.57
C ALA A 55 -1.06 4.11 14.83
N ALA A 56 0.19 4.24 15.28
CA ALA A 56 0.69 3.59 16.49
C ALA A 56 -0.07 4.06 17.74
N LEU A 57 -0.32 5.37 17.88
CA LEU A 57 -1.09 5.90 19.00
C LEU A 57 -2.54 5.41 18.98
N ALA A 58 -3.19 5.39 17.81
CA ALA A 58 -4.55 4.88 17.67
C ALA A 58 -4.63 3.39 18.06
N VAL A 59 -3.67 2.57 17.62
CA VAL A 59 -3.59 1.15 17.97
C VAL A 59 -3.33 0.97 19.46
N ALA A 60 -2.38 1.69 20.06
CA ALA A 60 -2.03 1.52 21.47
C ALA A 60 -3.21 1.91 22.39
N LEU A 61 -3.87 3.04 22.10
CA LEU A 61 -5.04 3.50 22.85
C LEU A 61 -6.24 2.56 22.65
N GLY A 62 -6.47 2.12 21.41
CA GLY A 62 -7.53 1.17 21.08
C GLY A 62 -7.33 -0.18 21.76
N ALA A 63 -6.11 -0.72 21.73
CA ALA A 63 -5.74 -1.96 22.41
C ALA A 63 -5.88 -1.82 23.94
N GLY A 64 -5.43 -0.72 24.54
CA GLY A 64 -5.59 -0.48 25.97
C GLY A 64 -7.06 -0.36 26.39
N ALA A 65 -7.90 0.30 25.58
CA ALA A 65 -9.35 0.33 25.78
C ALA A 65 -9.96 -1.07 25.65
N MET A 66 -9.51 -1.87 24.67
CA MET A 66 -9.97 -3.23 24.46
C MET A 66 -9.62 -4.14 25.64
N VAL A 67 -8.37 -4.13 26.11
CA VAL A 67 -7.91 -4.93 27.24
C VAL A 67 -8.73 -4.63 28.50
N ARG A 68 -9.00 -3.35 28.77
CA ARG A 68 -9.87 -2.94 29.89
C ARG A 68 -11.30 -3.47 29.71
N ALA A 69 -11.88 -3.27 28.53
CA ALA A 69 -13.22 -3.74 28.23
C ALA A 69 -13.35 -5.27 28.32
N THR A 70 -12.32 -6.03 27.90
CA THR A 70 -12.29 -7.49 28.01
C THR A 70 -12.16 -7.96 29.45
N ARG A 71 -11.43 -7.22 30.32
CA ARG A 71 -11.36 -7.51 31.75
C ARG A 71 -12.69 -7.27 32.47
N GLU A 72 -13.43 -6.23 32.09
CA GLU A 72 -14.70 -5.87 32.73
C GLU A 72 -15.89 -6.68 32.20
N ARG A 73 -15.93 -6.96 30.90
CA ARG A 73 -17.10 -7.54 30.20
C ARG A 73 -16.82 -8.91 29.55
N GLY A 74 -15.63 -9.46 29.75
CA GLY A 74 -15.21 -10.74 29.17
C GLY A 74 -15.18 -10.73 27.64
N ALA A 75 -15.39 -11.89 27.02
CA ALA A 75 -15.37 -12.07 25.57
C ALA A 75 -16.44 -11.24 24.82
N ALA A 76 -17.47 -10.74 25.53
CA ALA A 76 -18.49 -9.88 24.93
C ALA A 76 -17.93 -8.54 24.43
N ALA A 77 -16.81 -8.05 25.00
CA ALA A 77 -16.15 -6.82 24.55
C ALA A 77 -15.54 -6.95 23.13
N LEU A 78 -15.03 -8.14 22.79
CA LEU A 78 -14.42 -8.42 21.48
C LEU A 78 -15.45 -8.49 20.36
N ARG A 79 -16.72 -8.68 20.72
CA ARG A 79 -17.80 -8.83 19.75
C ARG A 79 -17.99 -7.60 18.86
N GLY A 80 -17.85 -6.39 19.42
CA GLY A 80 -17.93 -5.15 18.64
C GLY A 80 -16.81 -5.06 17.61
N VAL A 81 -15.59 -5.45 18.00
CA VAL A 81 -14.44 -5.54 17.09
C VAL A 81 -14.69 -6.58 16.00
N ALA A 82 -15.17 -7.76 16.38
CA ALA A 82 -15.48 -8.82 15.41
C ALA A 82 -16.56 -8.39 14.41
N VAL A 83 -17.62 -7.70 14.84
CA VAL A 83 -18.62 -7.12 13.93
C VAL A 83 -17.97 -6.10 12.99
N ALA A 84 -17.13 -5.20 13.51
CA ALA A 84 -16.47 -4.17 12.71
C ALA A 84 -15.52 -4.79 11.67
N LEU A 85 -14.74 -5.81 12.05
CA LEU A 85 -13.85 -6.54 11.15
C LEU A 85 -14.64 -7.28 10.07
N LEU A 86 -15.71 -7.99 10.43
CA LEU A 86 -16.57 -8.69 9.47
C LEU A 86 -17.26 -7.69 8.52
N ALA A 87 -17.70 -6.54 9.02
CA ALA A 87 -18.25 -5.48 8.19
C ALA A 87 -17.20 -4.92 7.21
N ALA A 88 -15.96 -4.70 7.67
CA ALA A 88 -14.86 -4.27 6.81
C ALA A 88 -14.53 -5.30 5.72
N VAL A 89 -14.50 -6.60 6.07
CA VAL A 89 -14.36 -7.70 5.10
C VAL A 89 -15.50 -7.70 4.09
N GLY A 90 -16.74 -7.51 4.55
CA GLY A 90 -17.92 -7.44 3.70
C GLY A 90 -17.86 -6.26 2.74
N LEU A 91 -17.45 -5.08 3.22
CA LEU A 91 -17.26 -3.88 2.39
C LEU A 91 -16.13 -4.06 1.38
N ALA A 92 -15.02 -4.70 1.75
CA ALA A 92 -13.95 -5.02 0.83
C ALA A 92 -14.42 -5.97 -0.29
N GLY A 93 -15.19 -7.01 0.07
CA GLY A 93 -15.83 -7.91 -0.89
C GLY A 93 -16.84 -7.20 -1.79
N LEU A 94 -17.66 -6.30 -1.24
CA LEU A 94 -18.61 -5.48 -1.99
C LEU A 94 -17.90 -4.57 -2.99
N ALA A 95 -16.86 -3.86 -2.56
CA ALA A 95 -16.08 -2.97 -3.40
C ALA A 95 -15.43 -3.73 -4.56
N LEU A 96 -14.83 -4.91 -4.29
CA LEU A 96 -14.28 -5.78 -5.34
C LEU A 96 -15.38 -6.28 -6.31
N THR A 97 -16.58 -6.53 -5.80
CA THR A 97 -17.71 -7.01 -6.61
C THR A 97 -18.28 -5.92 -7.51
N LEU A 98 -18.45 -4.70 -7.00
CA LEU A 98 -19.03 -3.58 -7.75
C LEU A 98 -18.01 -2.94 -8.68
N PHE A 99 -16.77 -2.80 -8.22
CA PHE A 99 -15.70 -2.07 -8.90
C PHE A 99 -14.42 -2.92 -9.00
N PRO A 100 -14.45 -4.04 -9.75
CA PRO A 100 -13.30 -4.94 -9.83
C PRO A 100 -12.06 -4.25 -10.41
N ARG A 101 -12.25 -3.30 -11.33
CA ARG A 101 -11.14 -2.60 -12.00
C ARG A 101 -10.52 -1.47 -11.17
N MET A 102 -11.11 -1.14 -10.02
CA MET A 102 -10.57 -0.14 -9.11
C MET A 102 -9.30 -0.67 -8.43
N ASP A 103 -8.39 0.21 -8.04
CA ASP A 103 -7.27 -0.19 -7.18
C ASP A 103 -7.79 -0.54 -5.78
N HIS A 104 -7.37 -1.71 -5.29
CA HIS A 104 -7.82 -2.28 -4.04
C HIS A 104 -6.60 -2.46 -3.14
N LEU A 105 -6.36 -1.51 -2.22
CA LEU A 105 -5.15 -1.48 -1.39
C LEU A 105 -4.81 -2.83 -0.73
N TRP A 106 -5.81 -3.51 -0.20
CA TRP A 106 -5.63 -4.81 0.47
C TRP A 106 -5.24 -5.91 -0.51
N LEU A 107 -5.87 -5.95 -1.69
CA LEU A 107 -5.66 -6.99 -2.68
C LEU A 107 -4.38 -6.75 -3.47
N ASP A 108 -4.03 -5.48 -3.71
CA ASP A 108 -2.77 -5.07 -4.30
C ASP A 108 -1.59 -5.45 -3.39
N TRP A 109 -1.74 -5.26 -2.08
CA TRP A 109 -0.75 -5.70 -1.09
C TRP A 109 -0.60 -7.23 -1.05
N VAL A 110 -1.71 -7.97 -1.10
CA VAL A 110 -1.67 -9.44 -1.16
C VAL A 110 -1.00 -9.92 -2.45
N GLU A 111 -1.32 -9.35 -3.60
CA GLU A 111 -0.72 -9.74 -4.88
C GLU A 111 0.75 -9.34 -5.00
N ALA A 112 1.16 -8.23 -4.38
CA ALA A 112 2.57 -7.85 -4.30
C ALA A 112 3.36 -8.84 -3.42
N SER A 113 2.75 -9.34 -2.35
CA SER A 113 3.39 -10.30 -1.43
C SER A 113 3.39 -11.73 -1.97
N ALA A 114 2.34 -12.10 -2.72
CA ALA A 114 2.15 -13.43 -3.29
C ALA A 114 1.64 -13.31 -4.75
N PRO A 115 2.54 -13.16 -5.73
CA PRO A 115 2.17 -13.03 -7.16
C PRO A 115 1.34 -14.22 -7.68
N ALA A 116 1.50 -15.39 -7.05
CA ALA A 116 0.72 -16.58 -7.34
C ALA A 116 -0.81 -16.36 -7.21
N VAL A 117 -1.25 -15.48 -6.31
CA VAL A 117 -2.68 -15.17 -6.11
C VAL A 117 -3.30 -14.63 -7.40
N ARG A 118 -2.56 -13.81 -8.16
CA ARG A 118 -3.03 -13.31 -9.47
C ARG A 118 -3.00 -14.42 -10.52
N ALA A 119 -1.93 -15.22 -10.54
CA ALA A 119 -1.73 -16.29 -11.52
C ALA A 119 -2.83 -17.35 -11.49
N LEU A 120 -3.43 -17.62 -10.32
CA LEU A 120 -4.57 -18.54 -10.16
C LEU A 120 -5.81 -18.12 -10.96
N PHE A 121 -5.97 -16.83 -11.26
CA PHE A 121 -7.11 -16.32 -12.01
C PHE A 121 -6.81 -16.09 -13.50
N LEU A 122 -5.55 -16.29 -13.93
CA LEU A 122 -5.15 -16.19 -15.33
C LEU A 122 -5.24 -17.56 -16.03
N SER A 123 -5.60 -17.57 -17.32
CA SER A 123 -5.52 -18.79 -18.13
C SER A 123 -4.06 -19.22 -18.32
N GLU A 124 -3.83 -20.41 -18.86
CA GLU A 124 -2.47 -20.90 -19.11
C GLU A 124 -1.68 -20.00 -20.07
N ASP A 125 -2.30 -19.62 -21.18
CA ASP A 125 -1.77 -18.66 -22.17
C ASP A 125 -1.51 -17.26 -21.56
N GLU A 126 -2.44 -16.77 -20.73
CA GLU A 126 -2.28 -15.49 -20.04
C GLU A 126 -1.16 -15.54 -18.98
N ARG A 127 -0.91 -16.70 -18.38
CA ARG A 127 0.19 -16.91 -17.42
C ARG A 127 1.56 -16.95 -18.10
N GLU A 128 1.64 -17.48 -19.30
CA GLU A 128 2.85 -17.42 -20.12
C GLU A 128 3.14 -15.97 -20.51
N THR A 129 2.17 -15.29 -21.12
CA THR A 129 2.28 -13.86 -21.48
C THR A 129 2.66 -13.00 -20.27
N TYR A 130 2.08 -13.25 -19.10
CA TYR A 130 2.42 -12.53 -17.87
C TYR A 130 3.88 -12.71 -17.46
N ARG A 131 4.41 -13.93 -17.52
CA ARG A 131 5.81 -14.22 -17.17
C ARG A 131 6.75 -13.56 -18.17
N ASP A 132 6.47 -13.70 -19.47
CA ASP A 132 7.29 -13.13 -20.53
C ASP A 132 7.36 -11.60 -20.43
N SER A 133 6.20 -10.94 -20.23
CA SER A 133 6.15 -9.50 -20.03
C SER A 133 6.85 -9.05 -18.74
N LEU A 134 6.75 -9.81 -17.65
CA LEU A 134 7.49 -9.49 -16.41
C LEU A 134 9.00 -9.54 -16.63
N GLU A 135 9.50 -10.62 -17.23
CA GLU A 135 10.93 -10.75 -17.56
C GLU A 135 11.38 -9.67 -18.56
N GLY A 136 10.51 -9.29 -19.49
CA GLY A 136 10.73 -8.20 -20.44
C GLY A 136 10.85 -6.84 -19.74
N VAL A 137 9.99 -6.56 -18.77
CA VAL A 137 10.02 -5.34 -17.94
C VAL A 137 11.30 -5.28 -17.11
N GLU A 138 11.68 -6.36 -16.43
CA GLU A 138 12.89 -6.39 -15.60
C GLU A 138 14.15 -6.13 -16.42
N ARG A 139 14.30 -6.82 -17.56
CA ARG A 139 15.42 -6.62 -18.49
C ARG A 139 15.46 -5.19 -19.03
N SER A 140 14.32 -4.68 -19.50
CA SER A 140 14.24 -3.34 -20.09
C SER A 140 14.48 -2.23 -19.05
N ALA A 141 14.00 -2.42 -17.82
CA ALA A 141 14.22 -1.49 -16.72
C ALA A 141 15.68 -1.43 -16.29
N ALA A 142 16.36 -2.58 -16.18
CA ALA A 142 17.79 -2.65 -15.86
C ALA A 142 18.65 -1.96 -16.94
N GLU A 143 18.32 -2.18 -18.21
CA GLU A 143 19.00 -1.56 -19.35
C GLU A 143 18.80 -0.04 -19.38
N LEU A 144 17.56 0.43 -19.21
CA LEU A 144 17.25 1.86 -19.11
C LEU A 144 17.97 2.53 -17.92
N ALA A 145 18.03 1.86 -16.77
CA ALA A 145 18.74 2.36 -15.60
C ALA A 145 20.24 2.53 -15.88
N ARG A 146 20.86 1.56 -16.57
CA ARG A 146 22.27 1.63 -17.00
C ARG A 146 22.51 2.81 -17.95
N VAL A 147 21.67 2.99 -18.97
CA VAL A 147 21.86 4.09 -19.94
C VAL A 147 21.61 5.46 -19.30
N ARG A 148 20.61 5.57 -18.41
CA ARG A 148 20.38 6.81 -17.63
C ARG A 148 21.57 7.14 -16.72
N ALA A 149 22.23 6.14 -16.13
CA ALA A 149 23.44 6.37 -15.35
C ALA A 149 24.57 6.94 -16.22
N MET A 150 24.82 6.35 -17.40
CA MET A 150 25.82 6.87 -18.34
C MET A 150 25.49 8.30 -18.81
N GLN A 151 24.22 8.60 -19.07
CA GLN A 151 23.79 9.95 -19.43
C GLN A 151 24.07 10.96 -18.31
N ARG A 152 23.79 10.60 -17.05
CA ARG A 152 24.10 11.46 -15.90
C ARG A 152 25.61 11.71 -15.82
N GLU A 153 26.43 10.66 -15.88
CA GLU A 153 27.90 10.80 -15.86
C GLU A 153 28.42 11.73 -16.97
N ALA A 154 27.87 11.61 -18.17
CA ALA A 154 28.22 12.48 -19.29
C ALA A 154 27.79 13.94 -19.07
N GLN A 155 26.60 14.17 -18.50
CA GLN A 155 26.10 15.51 -18.19
C GLN A 155 26.93 16.22 -17.10
N TRP A 156 27.43 15.48 -16.13
CA TRP A 156 28.28 15.99 -15.05
C TRP A 156 29.77 16.06 -15.45
N GLY A 157 30.10 15.80 -16.71
CA GLY A 157 31.48 15.85 -17.21
C GLY A 157 32.39 14.73 -16.70
N ALA A 158 31.86 13.75 -15.96
CA ALA A 158 32.61 12.60 -15.46
C ALA A 158 32.96 11.60 -16.58
N ARG A 159 32.26 11.67 -17.71
CA ARG A 159 32.51 10.85 -18.89
C ARG A 159 32.49 11.68 -20.17
N PRO A 160 33.54 11.62 -21.03
CA PRO A 160 33.52 12.30 -22.30
C PRO A 160 32.49 11.63 -23.23
N ALA A 161 31.50 12.39 -23.67
CA ALA A 161 30.51 11.95 -24.65
C ALA A 161 30.28 13.06 -25.68
N SER A 162 30.44 12.72 -26.97
CA SER A 162 30.18 13.66 -28.05
C SER A 162 28.68 14.02 -28.13
N PRO A 163 28.31 15.18 -28.69
CA PRO A 163 26.91 15.56 -28.84
C PRO A 163 26.09 14.53 -29.64
N GLU A 164 26.70 13.84 -30.61
CA GLU A 164 26.05 12.75 -31.35
C GLU A 164 25.78 11.52 -30.46
N ILE A 165 26.71 11.16 -29.58
CA ILE A 165 26.53 10.06 -28.62
C ILE A 165 25.41 10.41 -27.62
N GLN A 166 25.36 11.65 -27.15
CA GLN A 166 24.28 12.11 -26.26
C GLN A 166 22.92 12.05 -26.95
N GLU A 167 22.83 12.43 -28.22
CA GLU A 167 21.59 12.33 -29.00
C GLU A 167 21.16 10.88 -29.21
N ARG A 168 22.10 9.98 -29.56
CA ARG A 168 21.82 8.54 -29.66
C ARG A 168 21.32 7.95 -28.35
N MET A 169 21.89 8.34 -27.21
CA MET A 169 21.41 7.93 -25.90
C MET A 169 19.98 8.42 -25.64
N ARG A 170 19.64 9.67 -25.99
CA ARG A 170 18.28 10.21 -25.87
C ARG A 170 17.28 9.41 -26.71
N GLN A 171 17.60 9.18 -27.98
CA GLN A 171 16.75 8.41 -28.90
C GLN A 171 16.55 6.97 -28.42
N TYR A 172 17.63 6.33 -27.96
CA TYR A 172 17.58 4.98 -27.40
C TYR A 172 16.70 4.92 -26.14
N LEU A 173 16.86 5.87 -25.21
CA LEU A 173 16.03 5.97 -24.00
C LEU A 173 14.55 6.20 -24.33
N ALA A 174 14.25 7.02 -25.35
CA ALA A 174 12.88 7.26 -25.80
C ALA A 174 12.26 5.97 -26.34
N GLY A 175 12.89 5.33 -27.33
CA GLY A 175 12.36 4.10 -27.93
C GLY A 175 12.26 2.94 -26.94
N ARG A 176 13.25 2.77 -26.06
CA ARG A 176 13.22 1.73 -25.02
C ARG A 176 12.20 2.04 -23.92
N GLY A 177 11.96 3.32 -23.64
CA GLY A 177 10.89 3.77 -22.75
C GLY A 177 9.51 3.43 -23.29
N GLU A 178 9.29 3.60 -24.59
CA GLU A 178 8.03 3.20 -25.25
C GLU A 178 7.78 1.70 -25.20
N MET A 179 8.82 0.88 -25.46
CA MET A 179 8.72 -0.58 -25.32
C MET A 179 8.33 -0.99 -23.88
N LEU A 180 8.99 -0.41 -22.87
CA LEU A 180 8.68 -0.66 -21.46
C LEU A 180 7.23 -0.28 -21.13
N ALA A 181 6.75 0.86 -21.65
CA ALA A 181 5.37 1.29 -21.46
C ALA A 181 4.37 0.33 -22.14
N GLY A 182 4.74 -0.26 -23.27
CA GLY A 182 4.00 -1.33 -23.94
C GLY A 182 3.81 -2.55 -23.03
N GLU A 183 4.91 -3.09 -22.49
CA GLU A 183 4.86 -4.24 -21.57
C GLU A 183 4.03 -3.95 -20.30
N GLN A 184 4.20 -2.76 -19.72
CA GLN A 184 3.40 -2.34 -18.57
C GLN A 184 1.90 -2.21 -18.89
N THR A 185 1.57 -1.92 -20.15
CA THR A 185 0.17 -1.88 -20.62
C THR A 185 -0.41 -3.28 -20.72
N VAL A 186 0.36 -4.25 -21.23
CA VAL A 186 -0.02 -5.68 -21.26
C VAL A 186 -0.27 -6.20 -19.85
N LEU A 187 0.66 -5.96 -18.91
CA LEU A 187 0.51 -6.40 -17.51
C LEU A 187 -0.73 -5.78 -16.84
N ARG A 188 -1.03 -4.50 -17.12
CA ARG A 188 -2.25 -3.84 -16.61
C ARG A 188 -3.53 -4.45 -17.21
N ALA A 189 -3.51 -4.81 -18.49
CA ALA A 189 -4.63 -5.48 -19.14
C ALA A 189 -4.88 -6.87 -18.53
N LEU A 190 -3.81 -7.66 -18.32
CA LEU A 190 -3.89 -8.98 -17.66
C LEU A 190 -4.40 -8.86 -16.22
N ARG A 191 -3.91 -7.88 -15.45
CA ARG A 191 -4.42 -7.60 -14.09
C ARG A 191 -5.91 -7.27 -14.11
N THR A 192 -6.37 -6.49 -15.08
CA THR A 192 -7.79 -6.13 -15.24
C THR A 192 -8.65 -7.38 -15.49
N ARG A 193 -8.20 -8.29 -16.37
CA ARG A 193 -8.90 -9.57 -16.61
C ARG A 193 -8.92 -10.47 -15.38
N ALA A 194 -7.82 -10.55 -14.64
CA ALA A 194 -7.76 -11.30 -13.39
C ALA A 194 -8.75 -10.75 -12.35
N ARG A 195 -8.82 -9.41 -12.21
CA ARG A 195 -9.76 -8.72 -11.30
C ARG A 195 -11.23 -9.01 -11.63
N GLU A 196 -11.58 -9.08 -12.92
CA GLU A 196 -12.93 -9.43 -13.35
C GLU A 196 -13.34 -10.85 -12.95
N ARG A 197 -12.39 -11.80 -12.96
CA ARG A 197 -12.62 -13.17 -12.48
C ARG A 197 -12.64 -13.25 -10.95
N GLN A 198 -11.74 -12.52 -10.27
CA GLN A 198 -11.69 -12.42 -8.81
C GLN A 198 -12.96 -11.85 -8.20
N ARG A 199 -13.70 -10.98 -8.89
CA ARG A 199 -15.02 -10.51 -8.45
C ARG A 199 -15.95 -11.65 -8.02
N TRP A 200 -16.03 -12.71 -8.81
CA TRP A 200 -16.95 -13.82 -8.56
C TRP A 200 -16.42 -14.81 -7.53
N TRP A 201 -15.14 -15.15 -7.62
CA TRP A 201 -14.52 -16.18 -6.79
C TRP A 201 -14.00 -15.69 -5.44
N LEU A 202 -13.75 -14.39 -5.31
CA LEU A 202 -13.21 -13.77 -4.09
C LEU A 202 -14.17 -12.71 -3.54
N GLY A 203 -14.65 -11.80 -4.40
CA GLY A 203 -15.52 -10.69 -4.01
C GLY A 203 -16.85 -11.15 -3.39
N VAL A 204 -17.59 -12.02 -4.08
CA VAL A 204 -18.88 -12.53 -3.61
C VAL A 204 -18.75 -13.35 -2.31
N PRO A 205 -17.81 -14.31 -2.18
CA PRO A 205 -17.60 -15.01 -0.92
C PRO A 205 -17.22 -14.10 0.25
N LEU A 206 -16.32 -13.12 0.03
CA LEU A 206 -15.94 -12.15 1.07
C LEU A 206 -17.14 -11.31 1.52
N LEU A 207 -17.97 -10.87 0.57
CA LEU A 207 -19.20 -10.15 0.86
C LEU A 207 -20.16 -11.00 1.69
N ALA A 208 -20.40 -12.25 1.26
CA ALA A 208 -21.31 -13.15 1.94
C ALA A 208 -20.85 -13.47 3.37
N LEU A 209 -19.56 -13.79 3.55
CA LEU A 209 -18.98 -14.08 4.87
C LEU A 209 -18.95 -12.85 5.77
N GLY A 210 -18.53 -11.71 5.24
CA GLY A 210 -18.43 -10.47 6.00
C GLY A 210 -19.79 -9.92 6.42
N ALA A 211 -20.71 -9.74 5.48
CA ALA A 211 -22.05 -9.23 5.76
C ALA A 211 -22.88 -10.23 6.58
N GLY A 212 -22.83 -11.52 6.23
CA GLY A 212 -23.54 -12.58 6.94
C GLY A 212 -23.04 -12.74 8.37
N GLY A 213 -21.71 -12.77 8.56
CA GLY A 213 -21.08 -12.86 9.87
C GLY A 213 -21.38 -11.64 10.74
N ALA A 214 -21.25 -10.43 10.19
CA ALA A 214 -21.57 -9.19 10.91
C ALA A 214 -23.05 -9.14 11.32
N ALA A 215 -23.97 -9.51 10.42
CA ALA A 215 -25.40 -9.55 10.71
C ALA A 215 -25.77 -10.59 11.77
N ALA A 216 -25.22 -11.81 11.68
CA ALA A 216 -25.45 -12.87 12.67
C ALA A 216 -24.95 -12.45 14.06
N LEU A 217 -23.75 -11.86 14.11
CA LEU A 217 -23.14 -11.40 15.34
C LEU A 217 -23.77 -10.11 15.87
N ALA A 218 -24.43 -9.29 15.06
CA ALA A 218 -25.21 -8.14 15.51
C ALA A 218 -26.60 -8.58 16.05
N ARG A 219 -27.27 -9.54 15.39
CA ARG A 219 -28.61 -10.00 15.77
C ARG A 219 -28.66 -10.70 17.12
N ARG A 220 -27.66 -11.52 17.45
CA ARG A 220 -27.55 -12.17 18.78
C ARG A 220 -27.45 -11.19 19.96
N ARG A 221 -27.40 -9.87 19.74
CA ARG A 221 -27.28 -8.81 20.76
C ARG A 221 -28.66 -8.32 21.17
N ARG A 222 -29.66 -8.50 20.30
CA ARG A 222 -31.05 -8.13 20.56
C ARG A 222 -31.83 -9.21 21.32
N THR A 223 -31.30 -10.43 21.40
CA THR A 223 -31.96 -11.61 21.98
C THR A 223 -31.46 -11.97 23.37
N THR A 224 -30.46 -11.26 23.89
CA THR A 224 -29.87 -11.39 25.24
C THR A 224 -30.05 -10.07 25.96
#